data_AF-X1HC27-F1
#
_entry.id   AF-X1HC27-F1
#
_cell.length_a   1.000
_cell.length_b   1.000
_cell.length_c   1.000
_cell.angle_alpha   90.00
_cell.angle_beta   90.00
_cell.angle_gamma   90.00
#
_symmetry.space_group_name_H-M   'P 1'
#
loop_
_entity.id
_entity.type
_entity.pdbx_description
1 polymer ?
#
loop_
_entity_poly.entity_id
_entity_poly.type
_entity_poly.pdbx_seq_one_letter_code
_entity_poly.pdbx_strand_id
1 'polypeptide(L)'
;HFCLDAIGVIVEMCNTHNSNLTWGLRRHGSTDNRHRAGPHQWAVFGLDANQHIDIYYDDFPNDAEAFNLVGYITAGATFYDNGHDITPLANDAYQLVGLAGYLANPIMAFIELDSGVGTEDWAIRKNWACGDIYSWCGNHNFAIVHPNTPNGNIEMKLSHADIELYLVGIA
;
A
#
# COMPACT_ATOMS: atom_id res chain seq x y z
N HIS A 1 1.40 -20.85 12.87
CA HIS A 1 2.41 -20.43 13.86
C HIS A 1 2.53 -18.91 13.76
N PHE A 2 2.29 -18.19 14.85
CA PHE A 2 2.43 -16.73 14.88
C PHE A 2 3.89 -16.35 15.17
N CYS A 3 4.40 -15.32 14.47
CA CYS A 3 5.73 -14.78 14.73
C CYS A 3 5.64 -13.75 15.86
N LEU A 4 6.21 -14.08 17.04
CA LEU A 4 6.07 -13.25 18.26
C LEU A 4 6.76 -11.88 18.16
N ASP A 5 7.71 -11.73 17.23
CA ASP A 5 8.45 -10.47 17.02
C ASP A 5 7.99 -9.72 15.76
N ALA A 6 6.82 -10.07 15.20
CA ALA A 6 6.31 -9.38 14.03
C ALA A 6 5.93 -7.93 14.37
N ILE A 7 6.47 -6.99 13.60
CA ILE A 7 6.12 -5.56 13.58
C ILE A 7 5.21 -5.19 12.41
N GLY A 8 5.10 -6.07 11.42
CA GLY A 8 4.21 -5.94 10.28
C GLY A 8 3.88 -7.29 9.65
N VAL A 9 2.83 -7.33 8.85
CA VAL A 9 2.34 -8.53 8.16
C VAL A 9 2.20 -8.28 6.67
N ILE A 10 2.37 -9.34 5.89
CA ILE A 10 2.02 -9.39 4.48
C ILE A 10 0.78 -10.28 4.39
N VAL A 11 -0.31 -9.71 3.90
CA VAL A 11 -1.60 -10.40 3.76
C VAL A 11 -1.93 -10.49 2.28
N GLU A 12 -2.26 -11.68 1.81
CA GLU A 12 -2.87 -11.88 0.50
C GLU A 12 -4.39 -11.97 0.68
N MET A 13 -5.10 -11.09 0.00
CA MET A 13 -6.53 -11.22 -0.18
C MET A 13 -6.77 -11.99 -1.47
N CYS A 14 -7.49 -13.11 -1.41
CA CYS A 14 -7.82 -13.90 -2.59
C CYS A 14 -9.24 -14.46 -2.44
N ASN A 15 -10.15 -14.02 -3.29
CA ASN A 15 -11.51 -14.57 -3.38
C ASN A 15 -11.78 -15.00 -4.83
N THR A 16 -12.54 -16.08 -5.00
CA THR A 16 -13.02 -16.59 -6.29
C THR A 16 -14.24 -15.86 -6.85
N HIS A 17 -14.82 -14.91 -6.10
CA HIS A 17 -15.95 -14.10 -6.51
C HIS A 17 -15.62 -13.14 -7.66
N ASN A 18 -16.59 -12.97 -8.57
CA ASN A 18 -16.50 -12.11 -9.75
C ASN A 18 -17.20 -10.75 -9.59
N SER A 19 -17.58 -10.39 -8.36
CA SER A 19 -18.23 -9.12 -8.02
C SER A 19 -17.22 -8.10 -7.48
N ASN A 20 -17.59 -6.81 -7.50
CA ASN A 20 -16.87 -5.78 -6.76
C ASN A 20 -16.86 -6.16 -5.28
N LEU A 21 -15.67 -6.19 -4.67
CA LEU A 21 -15.51 -6.50 -3.26
C LEU A 21 -15.15 -5.21 -2.52
N THR A 22 -15.60 -5.12 -1.28
CA THR A 22 -15.23 -4.02 -0.40
C THR A 22 -14.42 -4.64 0.74
N TRP A 23 -13.11 -4.42 0.73
CA TRP A 23 -12.25 -4.83 1.82
C TRP A 23 -11.07 -3.88 1.97
N GLY A 24 -10.52 -3.80 3.17
CA GLY A 24 -9.34 -3.00 3.47
C GLY A 24 -8.62 -3.52 4.70
N LEU A 25 -7.34 -3.17 4.82
CA LEU A 25 -6.55 -3.42 6.03
C LEU A 25 -6.01 -2.10 6.54
N ARG A 26 -5.78 -2.03 7.85
CA ARG A 26 -5.09 -0.91 8.49
C ARG A 26 -4.49 -1.35 9.81
N ARG A 27 -3.50 -0.61 10.29
CA ARG A 27 -2.98 -0.82 11.66
C ARG A 27 -4.11 -0.64 12.67
N HIS A 28 -4.15 -1.48 13.70
CA HIS A 28 -5.16 -1.36 14.75
C HIS A 28 -5.10 0.03 15.40
N GLY A 29 -6.26 0.71 15.49
CA GLY A 29 -6.37 2.09 15.99
C GLY A 29 -6.22 3.19 14.93
N SER A 30 -5.92 2.82 13.68
CA SER A 30 -5.95 3.74 12.53
C SER A 30 -7.34 4.34 12.31
N THR A 31 -7.39 5.58 11.84
CA THR A 31 -8.61 6.26 11.38
C THR A 31 -8.83 6.12 9.87
N ASP A 32 -7.88 5.56 9.13
CA ASP A 32 -8.00 5.38 7.68
C ASP A 32 -9.19 4.47 7.34
N ASN A 33 -9.92 4.81 6.28
CA ASN A 33 -11.11 4.07 5.85
C ASN A 33 -11.08 3.82 4.33
N ARG A 34 -10.04 3.11 3.88
CA ARG A 34 -9.79 2.78 2.47
C ARG A 34 -10.08 1.30 2.27
N HIS A 35 -11.10 0.98 1.47
CA HIS A 35 -11.64 -0.37 1.41
C HIS A 35 -12.23 -0.76 0.04
N ARG A 36 -11.85 -0.09 -1.05
CA ARG A 36 -12.45 -0.30 -2.38
C ARG A 36 -11.56 -1.19 -3.24
N ALA A 37 -11.51 -2.48 -2.95
CA ALA A 37 -10.45 -3.36 -3.45
C ALA A 37 -10.90 -4.49 -4.39
N GLY A 38 -9.94 -5.07 -5.11
CA GLY A 38 -10.16 -6.14 -6.07
C GLY A 38 -10.20 -7.54 -5.41
N PRO A 39 -10.56 -8.61 -6.17
CA PRO A 39 -10.69 -9.96 -5.63
C PRO A 39 -9.38 -10.71 -5.39
N HIS A 40 -8.24 -10.22 -5.90
CA HIS A 40 -6.95 -10.85 -5.65
C HIS A 40 -5.85 -9.79 -5.56
N GLN A 41 -5.39 -9.51 -4.33
CA GLN A 41 -4.34 -8.52 -4.08
C GLN A 41 -3.51 -8.90 -2.84
N TRP A 42 -2.46 -8.13 -2.58
CA TRP A 42 -1.65 -8.27 -1.37
C TRP A 42 -1.51 -6.90 -0.70
N ALA A 43 -1.35 -6.89 0.62
CA ALA A 43 -1.16 -5.68 1.41
C ALA A 43 -0.04 -5.88 2.44
N VAL A 44 0.61 -4.78 2.82
CA VAL A 44 1.61 -4.76 3.90
C VAL A 44 1.24 -3.68 4.89
N PHE A 45 1.07 -4.05 6.16
CA PHE A 45 0.72 -3.12 7.23
C PHE A 45 1.44 -3.45 8.53
N GLY A 46 1.61 -2.41 9.34
CA GLY A 46 2.14 -2.53 10.70
C GLY A 46 1.14 -3.17 11.64
N LEU A 47 1.68 -3.85 12.63
CA LEU A 47 0.94 -4.34 13.77
C LEU A 47 0.98 -3.34 14.94
N ASP A 48 -0.02 -3.37 15.82
CA ASP A 48 0.07 -2.68 17.11
C ASP A 48 1.00 -3.43 18.09
N ALA A 49 1.15 -2.89 19.30
CA ALA A 49 1.98 -3.51 20.35
C ALA A 49 1.49 -4.88 20.82
N ASN A 50 0.23 -5.24 20.54
CA ASN A 50 -0.38 -6.53 20.86
C ASN A 50 -0.49 -7.44 19.62
N GLN A 51 0.18 -7.08 18.52
CA GLN A 51 0.17 -7.82 17.25
C GLN A 51 -1.19 -7.87 16.54
N HIS A 52 -2.02 -6.83 16.70
CA HIS A 52 -3.30 -6.69 16.02
C HIS A 52 -3.22 -5.89 14.71
N ILE A 53 -4.14 -6.21 13.80
CA ILE A 53 -4.45 -5.50 12.57
C ILE A 53 -5.97 -5.46 12.43
N ASP A 54 -6.50 -4.37 11.87
CA ASP A 54 -7.92 -4.25 11.56
C ASP A 54 -8.16 -4.62 10.10
N ILE A 55 -9.19 -5.43 9.87
CA ILE A 55 -9.64 -5.81 8.53
C ILE A 55 -11.09 -5.37 8.37
N TYR A 56 -11.36 -4.57 7.34
CA TYR A 56 -12.71 -4.33 6.85
C TYR A 56 -13.03 -5.34 5.76
N TYR A 57 -14.24 -5.89 5.78
CA TYR A 57 -14.79 -6.62 4.65
C TYR A 57 -16.33 -6.52 4.68
N ASP A 58 -16.95 -6.34 3.51
CA ASP A 58 -18.40 -6.48 3.37
C ASP A 58 -18.75 -7.98 3.40
N ASP A 59 -19.72 -8.34 4.24
CA ASP A 59 -20.18 -9.72 4.54
C ASP A 59 -20.22 -10.61 3.28
N PHE A 60 -19.26 -11.52 3.15
CA PHE A 60 -19.21 -12.53 2.08
C PHE A 60 -20.01 -13.75 2.55
N PRO A 61 -21.24 -13.97 2.08
CA PRO A 61 -22.13 -14.95 2.69
C PRO A 61 -21.64 -16.41 2.57
N ASN A 62 -20.54 -16.72 1.88
CA ASN A 62 -20.12 -18.11 1.62
C ASN A 62 -18.60 -18.42 1.49
N ASP A 63 -17.66 -17.52 1.76
CA ASP A 63 -16.23 -17.80 1.49
C ASP A 63 -15.37 -17.85 2.75
N ALA A 64 -14.79 -19.04 3.01
CA ALA A 64 -13.98 -19.31 4.19
C ALA A 64 -12.53 -18.80 4.10
N GLU A 65 -12.09 -18.21 2.98
CA GLU A 65 -10.68 -17.88 2.75
C GLU A 65 -10.52 -16.59 1.95
N ALA A 66 -10.88 -15.43 2.52
CA ALA A 66 -10.62 -14.13 1.87
C ALA A 66 -9.23 -13.55 2.22
N PHE A 67 -8.65 -13.88 3.38
CA PHE A 67 -7.40 -13.27 3.86
C PHE A 67 -6.40 -14.31 4.34
N ASN A 68 -5.26 -14.39 3.65
CA ASN A 68 -4.18 -15.32 3.90
C ASN A 68 -2.96 -14.56 4.44
N LEU A 69 -2.45 -14.98 5.60
CA LEU A 69 -1.20 -14.45 6.12
C LEU A 69 -0.02 -15.11 5.41
N VAL A 70 0.65 -14.37 4.52
CA VAL A 70 1.70 -14.90 3.66
C VAL A 70 3.11 -14.58 4.14
N GLY A 71 3.27 -13.60 5.04
CA GLY A 71 4.57 -13.24 5.57
C GLY A 71 4.53 -12.30 6.77
N TYR A 72 5.68 -12.16 7.42
CA TYR A 72 5.90 -11.25 8.54
C TYR A 72 7.13 -10.38 8.28
N ILE A 73 7.10 -9.16 8.83
CA ILE A 73 8.25 -8.28 8.95
C ILE A 73 8.56 -8.17 10.44
N THR A 74 9.79 -8.48 10.84
CA THR A 74 10.20 -8.55 12.26
C THR A 74 11.09 -7.39 12.70
N ALA A 75 11.73 -6.69 11.77
CA ALA A 75 12.62 -5.58 12.06
C ALA A 75 12.87 -4.74 10.80
N GLY A 76 13.52 -3.60 10.98
CA GLY A 76 14.07 -2.78 9.90
C GLY A 76 13.05 -1.88 9.19
N ALA A 77 11.78 -1.89 9.59
CA ALA A 77 10.74 -1.01 9.06
C ALA A 77 10.05 -0.24 10.20
N THR A 78 9.50 0.92 9.86
CA THR A 78 8.57 1.69 10.69
C THR A 78 7.23 1.75 9.96
N PHE A 79 6.14 1.42 10.65
CA PHE A 79 4.78 1.50 10.13
C PHE A 79 4.01 2.62 10.81
N TYR A 80 3.13 3.27 10.06
CA TYR A 80 2.36 4.41 10.52
C TYR A 80 0.97 3.99 11.00
N ASP A 81 0.42 4.75 11.96
CA ASP A 81 -0.96 4.54 12.42
C ASP A 81 -1.96 4.94 11.32
N ASN A 82 -1.71 6.06 10.65
CA ASN A 82 -2.42 6.47 9.45
C ASN A 82 -1.42 6.66 8.31
N GLY A 83 -1.85 6.37 7.09
CA GLY A 83 -1.04 6.60 5.90
C GLY A 83 -0.72 8.08 5.73
N HIS A 84 0.54 8.40 5.43
CA HIS A 84 0.91 9.76 5.04
C HIS A 84 0.64 9.96 3.56
N ASP A 85 -0.19 10.95 3.22
CA ASP A 85 -0.42 11.34 1.84
C ASP A 85 0.88 11.85 1.20
N ILE A 86 1.31 11.16 0.15
CA ILE A 86 2.50 11.45 -0.66
C ILE A 86 2.14 11.64 -2.14
N THR A 87 0.86 11.92 -2.42
CA THR A 87 0.33 12.13 -3.77
C THR A 87 1.00 13.32 -4.45
N PRO A 88 1.59 13.15 -5.64
CA PRO A 88 2.08 14.27 -6.42
C PRO A 88 0.97 15.23 -6.84
N LEU A 89 1.30 16.53 -6.90
CA LEU A 89 0.34 17.57 -7.27
C LEU A 89 -0.03 17.62 -8.76
N ALA A 90 0.72 16.93 -9.61
CA ALA A 90 0.58 17.00 -11.07
C ALA A 90 0.45 15.61 -11.69
N ASN A 91 -0.46 15.51 -12.65
CA ASN A 91 -0.76 14.30 -13.42
C ASN A 91 0.09 14.25 -14.71
N ASP A 92 0.00 13.12 -15.41
CA ASP A 92 0.52 12.87 -16.76
C ASP A 92 2.04 12.98 -16.94
N ALA A 93 2.79 13.22 -15.87
CA ALA A 93 4.25 13.24 -15.86
C ALA A 93 4.81 12.58 -14.59
N TYR A 94 5.98 11.97 -14.70
CA TYR A 94 6.70 11.46 -13.53
C TYR A 94 7.15 12.62 -12.64
N GLN A 95 6.64 12.64 -11.42
CA GLN A 95 6.94 13.61 -10.38
C GLN A 95 7.90 13.01 -9.36
N LEU A 96 8.86 13.80 -8.92
CA LEU A 96 9.76 13.45 -7.83
C LEU A 96 9.00 13.49 -6.50
N VAL A 97 9.03 12.39 -5.74
CA VAL A 97 8.49 12.32 -4.37
C VAL A 97 9.63 11.99 -3.42
N GLY A 98 9.87 12.88 -2.45
CA GLY A 98 10.96 12.77 -1.48
C GLY A 98 10.50 12.13 -0.18
N LEU A 99 11.18 11.07 0.24
CA LEU A 99 10.85 10.34 1.47
C LEU A 99 11.81 10.64 2.65
N ALA A 100 12.83 11.48 2.42
CA ALA A 100 13.85 11.80 3.43
C ALA A 100 13.30 12.52 4.68
N GLY A 101 12.10 13.13 4.58
CA GLY A 101 11.40 13.72 5.73
C GLY A 101 10.77 12.69 6.67
N TYR A 102 10.58 11.44 6.20
CA TYR A 102 9.97 10.35 6.96
C TYR A 102 11.01 9.43 7.60
N LEU A 103 12.09 9.12 6.86
CA LEU A 103 13.23 8.36 7.33
C LEU A 103 14.49 8.82 6.59
N ALA A 104 15.61 8.95 7.30
CA ALA A 104 16.88 9.28 6.65
C ALA A 104 17.43 8.07 5.88
N ASN A 105 17.76 8.27 4.60
CA ASN A 105 18.27 7.24 3.69
C ASN A 105 17.36 6.00 3.57
N PRO A 106 16.06 6.16 3.23
CA PRO A 106 15.15 5.04 3.16
C PRO A 106 15.54 4.10 1.99
N ILE A 107 15.48 2.80 2.25
CA ILE A 107 15.78 1.71 1.32
C ILE A 107 14.50 0.99 0.85
N MET A 108 13.37 1.19 1.51
CA MET A 108 12.07 0.64 1.11
C MET A 108 10.93 1.56 1.51
N ALA A 109 9.91 1.69 0.65
CA ALA A 109 8.65 2.33 0.98
C ALA A 109 7.50 1.36 0.72
N PHE A 110 6.58 1.24 1.67
CA PHE A 110 5.32 0.51 1.55
C PHE A 110 4.23 1.53 1.28
N ILE A 111 3.60 1.44 0.11
CA ILE A 111 2.66 2.44 -0.38
C ILE A 111 1.34 1.76 -0.68
N GLU A 112 0.27 2.36 -0.20
CA GLU A 112 -1.11 2.02 -0.53
C GLU A 112 -1.67 3.10 -1.45
N LEU A 113 -2.40 2.68 -2.47
CA LEU A 113 -3.11 3.54 -3.40
C LEU A 113 -4.60 3.40 -3.15
N ASP A 114 -5.33 4.51 -3.17
CA ASP A 114 -6.79 4.55 -3.25
C ASP A 114 -7.21 5.49 -4.39
N SER A 115 -8.23 5.11 -5.14
CA SER A 115 -8.75 5.88 -6.27
C SER A 115 -10.24 6.09 -6.11
N GLY A 116 -10.63 7.37 -6.01
CA GLY A 116 -12.01 7.79 -5.91
C GLY A 116 -12.85 7.47 -7.15
N VAL A 117 -12.20 7.25 -8.30
CA VAL A 117 -12.82 7.15 -9.63
C VAL A 117 -12.80 5.75 -10.25
N GLY A 118 -12.10 4.79 -9.64
CA GLY A 118 -12.01 3.42 -10.15
C GLY A 118 -10.62 3.10 -10.74
N THR A 119 -10.60 2.16 -11.69
CA THR A 119 -9.36 1.66 -12.31
C THR A 119 -8.75 2.73 -13.20
N GLU A 120 -7.52 3.11 -12.90
CA GLU A 120 -6.84 4.23 -13.55
C GLU A 120 -5.38 3.86 -13.89
N ASP A 121 -4.76 4.63 -14.78
CA ASP A 121 -3.34 4.47 -15.08
C ASP A 121 -2.48 5.15 -14.02
N TRP A 122 -1.54 4.42 -13.45
CA TRP A 122 -0.53 4.98 -12.55
C TRP A 122 0.79 4.21 -12.63
N ALA A 123 1.84 4.82 -12.07
CA ALA A 123 3.14 4.19 -11.91
C ALA A 123 3.86 4.72 -10.68
N ILE A 124 4.59 3.85 -10.00
CA ILE A 124 5.56 4.20 -8.95
C ILE A 124 6.88 3.50 -9.29
N ARG A 125 7.97 4.26 -9.37
CA ARG A 125 9.28 3.70 -9.73
C ARG A 125 10.41 4.35 -8.95
N LYS A 126 11.56 3.69 -9.00
CA LYS A 126 12.83 4.26 -8.59
C LYS A 126 13.20 5.41 -9.55
N ASN A 127 13.65 6.56 -9.04
CA ASN A 127 13.85 7.79 -9.82
C ASN A 127 14.82 7.67 -11.02
N TRP A 128 15.72 6.67 -11.04
CA TRP A 128 16.60 6.44 -12.21
C TRP A 128 16.14 5.31 -13.12
N ALA A 129 14.98 4.71 -12.85
CA ALA A 129 14.39 3.77 -13.77
C ALA A 129 13.90 4.52 -15.01
N CYS A 130 14.39 4.15 -16.19
CA CYS A 130 13.98 4.74 -17.46
C CYS A 130 12.72 4.09 -18.05
N GLY A 131 12.25 2.98 -17.47
CA GLY A 131 11.05 2.29 -17.93
C GLY A 131 9.79 3.09 -17.63
N ASP A 132 8.96 3.30 -18.65
CA ASP A 132 7.57 3.71 -18.44
C ASP A 132 6.78 2.46 -18.05
N ILE A 133 6.37 2.40 -16.79
CA ILE A 133 5.58 1.30 -16.22
C ILE A 133 4.16 1.75 -15.91
N TYR A 134 3.71 2.82 -16.57
CA TYR A 134 2.39 3.40 -16.47
C TYR A 134 1.34 2.45 -17.04
N SER A 135 0.44 1.96 -16.18
CA SER A 135 -0.47 0.88 -16.52
C SER A 135 -1.82 0.98 -15.84
N TRP A 136 -2.85 0.52 -16.55
CA TRP A 136 -4.23 0.50 -16.10
C TRP A 136 -4.40 -0.53 -14.97
N CYS A 137 -4.52 -0.04 -13.74
CA CYS A 137 -4.46 -0.85 -12.53
C CYS A 137 -5.65 -0.54 -11.61
N GLY A 138 -6.04 -1.56 -10.82
CA GLY A 138 -7.17 -1.49 -9.89
C GLY A 138 -7.13 -0.27 -8.96
N ASN A 139 -8.32 0.09 -8.47
CA ASN A 139 -8.60 1.32 -7.73
C ASN A 139 -8.11 1.35 -6.29
N HIS A 140 -7.74 0.21 -5.70
CA HIS A 140 -7.07 0.14 -4.40
C HIS A 140 -5.94 -0.87 -4.54
N ASN A 141 -4.68 -0.45 -4.46
CA ASN A 141 -3.53 -1.31 -4.76
C ASN A 141 -2.37 -1.01 -3.83
N PHE A 142 -1.35 -1.86 -3.88
CA PHE A 142 -0.18 -1.75 -3.00
C PHE A 142 1.10 -1.81 -3.81
N ALA A 143 2.12 -1.09 -3.34
CA ALA A 143 3.44 -1.06 -3.95
C ALA A 143 4.54 -1.13 -2.89
N ILE A 144 5.60 -1.86 -3.22
CA ILE A 144 6.88 -1.82 -2.52
C ILE A 144 7.89 -1.25 -3.49
N VAL A 145 8.51 -0.13 -3.13
CA VAL A 145 9.50 0.52 -3.99
C VAL A 145 10.77 0.80 -3.21
N HIS A 146 11.92 0.63 -3.87
CA HIS A 146 13.22 1.01 -3.34
C HIS A 146 13.52 2.47 -3.70
N PRO A 147 13.55 3.41 -2.72
CA PRO A 147 13.95 4.79 -2.97
C PRO A 147 15.42 4.88 -3.38
N ASN A 148 15.78 5.91 -4.13
CA ASN A 148 17.20 6.16 -4.46
C ASN A 148 17.97 6.57 -3.20
N THR A 149 19.03 5.85 -2.84
CA THR A 149 19.99 6.30 -1.84
C THR A 149 21.02 7.25 -2.46
N PRO A 150 21.49 8.30 -1.75
CA PRO A 150 21.10 8.69 -0.39
C PRO A 150 19.84 9.57 -0.31
N ASN A 151 19.33 10.06 -1.46
CA ASN A 151 18.34 11.15 -1.48
C ASN A 151 16.92 10.75 -1.02
N GLY A 152 16.61 9.45 -0.93
CA GLY A 152 15.31 8.93 -0.53
C GLY A 152 14.19 9.20 -1.52
N ASN A 153 14.51 9.41 -2.80
CA ASN A 153 13.53 9.82 -3.80
C ASN A 153 12.97 8.63 -4.60
N ILE A 154 11.68 8.71 -4.90
CA ILE A 154 10.97 7.88 -5.88
C ILE A 154 10.32 8.79 -6.93
N GLU A 155 9.80 8.19 -7.99
CA GLU A 155 9.02 8.87 -9.01
C GLU A 155 7.62 8.25 -9.10
N MET A 156 6.63 9.10 -9.27
CA MET A 156 5.23 8.69 -9.41
C MET A 156 4.58 9.39 -10.60
N LYS A 157 3.70 8.72 -11.33
CA LYS A 157 2.93 9.29 -12.44
C LYS A 157 1.48 8.84 -12.32
N LEU A 158 0.54 9.78 -12.40
CA LEU A 158 -0.89 9.56 -12.22
C LEU A 158 -1.67 10.03 -13.46
N SER A 159 -2.71 9.32 -13.86
CA SER A 159 -3.67 9.75 -14.89
C SER A 159 -4.72 10.73 -14.37
N HIS A 160 -5.02 10.67 -13.08
CA HIS A 160 -6.17 11.36 -12.51
C HIS A 160 -5.87 11.96 -11.13
N ALA A 161 -6.51 13.10 -10.83
CA ALA A 161 -6.29 13.83 -9.58
C ALA A 161 -6.94 13.17 -8.36
N ASP A 162 -7.87 12.24 -8.58
CA ASP A 162 -8.56 11.47 -7.53
C ASP A 162 -7.83 10.17 -7.16
N ILE A 163 -6.60 9.98 -7.67
CA ILE A 163 -5.70 8.92 -7.22
C ILE A 163 -4.89 9.48 -6.06
N GLU A 164 -4.99 8.82 -4.91
CA GLU A 164 -4.29 9.19 -3.70
C GLU A 164 -3.31 8.07 -3.31
N LEU A 165 -2.08 8.44 -2.94
CA LEU A 165 -1.02 7.53 -2.54
C LEU A 165 -0.58 7.81 -1.13
N TYR A 166 -0.56 6.76 -0.33
CA TYR A 166 -0.34 6.83 1.09
C TYR A 166 0.86 5.97 1.49
N LEU A 167 1.84 6.59 2.13
CA LEU A 167 2.95 5.89 2.75
C LEU A 167 2.45 5.21 4.03
N VAL A 168 2.34 3.88 4.02
CA VAL A 168 1.88 3.08 5.19
C VAL A 168 3.04 2.53 6.02
N GLY A 169 4.25 2.53 5.46
CA GLY A 169 5.48 2.26 6.19
C GLY A 169 6.73 2.55 5.38
N ILE A 170 7.88 2.53 6.04
CA ILE A 170 9.19 2.83 5.45
C ILE A 170 10.30 2.04 6.13
N ALA A 171 11.35 1.67 5.39
CA ALA A 171 12.57 1.02 5.88
C ALA A 171 13.81 1.72 5.32
#